data_AF-A0A843HK36-F1
#
_entry.id   AF-A0A843HK36-F1
#
_cell.length_a   1.000
_cell.length_b   1.000
_cell.length_c   1.000
_cell.angle_alpha   90.00
_cell.angle_beta   90.00
_cell.angle_gamma   90.00
#
_symmetry.space_group_name_H-M   'P 1'
#
loop_
_entity.id
_entity.type
_entity.pdbx_description
1 polymer ?
#
loop_
_entity_poly.entity_id
_entity_poly.type
_entity_poly.pdbx_seq_one_letter_code
_entity_poly.pdbx_strand_id
1 'polypeptide(L)'
;MIINEKYFKQYSPIPLNYNMAEIKNYIGVAQEIWLSPLIGDDLLDELEEQVKDNNVSPTNAALLTDGKLWQYLAFATCLEGLPFIWSHFSETGISLGKSDNSDSITLKDLTYIEQHLRRQTEFLKDSVKKYICERPSAFPLVCQCECECGSCCGSKAKLRHPNPYLQLYSTRRKCTDLK
;
A
#
# COMPACT_ATOMS: atom_id res chain seq x y z
N MET A 1 -8.08 5.53 -5.44
CA MET A 1 -6.64 5.87 -5.51
C MET A 1 -6.41 7.17 -4.76
N ILE A 2 -5.78 7.10 -3.58
CA ILE A 2 -5.63 8.22 -2.63
C ILE A 2 -4.44 9.15 -2.97
N ILE A 3 -3.45 8.65 -3.72
CA ILE A 3 -2.24 9.42 -4.07
C ILE A 3 -2.21 9.71 -5.57
N ASN A 4 -1.93 10.96 -5.95
CA ASN A 4 -1.75 11.35 -7.34
C ASN A 4 -0.27 11.26 -7.75
N GLU A 5 0.04 11.22 -9.05
CA GLU A 5 1.40 11.12 -9.60
C GLU A 5 2.35 12.17 -9.02
N LYS A 6 1.91 13.43 -8.92
CA LYS A 6 2.71 14.52 -8.37
C LYS A 6 3.20 14.21 -6.95
N TYR A 7 2.30 13.76 -6.08
CA TYR A 7 2.63 13.43 -4.69
C TYR A 7 3.42 12.14 -4.59
N PHE A 8 3.09 11.14 -5.42
CA PHE A 8 3.85 9.91 -5.49
C PHE A 8 5.33 10.17 -5.83
N LYS A 9 5.61 10.96 -6.87
CA LYS A 9 6.97 11.33 -7.26
C LYS A 9 7.68 12.20 -6.22
N GLN A 10 6.94 13.02 -5.48
CA GLN A 10 7.50 13.84 -4.41
C GLN A 10 7.96 13.01 -3.20
N TYR A 11 7.24 11.94 -2.87
CA TYR A 11 7.46 11.17 -1.64
C TYR A 11 8.08 9.78 -1.87
N SER A 12 8.26 9.34 -3.11
CA SER A 12 8.90 8.07 -3.44
C SER A 12 10.40 8.24 -3.72
N PRO A 13 11.20 7.16 -3.63
CA PRO A 13 12.61 7.16 -4.06
C PRO A 13 12.79 7.17 -5.60
N ILE A 14 11.71 7.24 -6.37
CA ILE A 14 11.72 7.15 -7.84
C ILE A 14 12.01 8.54 -8.44
N PRO A 15 12.80 8.63 -9.53
CA PRO A 15 13.12 9.92 -10.13
C PRO A 15 11.88 10.58 -10.76
N LEU A 16 11.87 11.91 -10.79
CA LEU A 16 10.71 12.70 -11.26
C LEU A 16 10.32 12.42 -12.73
N ASN A 17 11.29 12.01 -13.55
CA ASN A 17 11.10 11.67 -14.96
C ASN A 17 10.68 10.20 -15.20
N TYR A 18 10.48 9.41 -14.15
CA TYR A 18 10.07 8.02 -14.29
C TYR A 18 8.68 7.90 -14.94
N ASN A 19 8.52 6.86 -15.78
CA ASN A 19 7.27 6.55 -16.45
C ASN A 19 6.28 5.93 -15.47
N MET A 20 5.27 6.70 -15.05
CA MET A 20 4.28 6.25 -14.09
C MET A 20 3.42 5.08 -14.58
N ALA A 21 3.32 4.84 -15.90
CA ALA A 21 2.57 3.71 -16.43
C ALA A 21 3.11 2.36 -15.95
N GLU A 22 4.41 2.28 -15.65
CA GLU A 22 5.05 1.06 -15.18
C GLU A 22 4.71 0.72 -13.73
N ILE A 23 4.47 1.73 -12.89
CA ILE A 23 4.28 1.53 -11.44
C ILE A 23 2.84 1.73 -10.95
N LYS A 24 2.01 2.48 -11.71
CA LYS A 24 0.66 2.87 -11.29
C LYS A 24 -0.22 1.69 -10.89
N ASN A 25 -0.05 0.55 -11.54
CA ASN A 25 -0.83 -0.67 -11.27
C ASN A 25 -0.57 -1.23 -9.86
N TYR A 26 0.60 -0.95 -9.27
CA TYR A 26 0.95 -1.42 -7.92
C TYR A 26 0.44 -0.51 -6.81
N ILE A 27 -0.04 0.70 -7.12
CA ILE A 27 -0.57 1.62 -6.10
C ILE A 27 -1.79 0.99 -5.42
N GLY A 28 -2.74 0.44 -6.19
CA GLY A 28 -3.92 -0.22 -5.63
C GLY A 28 -3.55 -1.46 -4.80
N VAL A 29 -2.62 -2.26 -5.29
CA VAL A 29 -2.10 -3.45 -4.58
C VAL A 29 -1.46 -3.04 -3.24
N ALA A 30 -0.65 -1.98 -3.24
CA ALA A 30 -0.03 -1.47 -2.02
C ALA A 30 -1.05 -0.87 -1.05
N GLN A 31 -2.10 -0.19 -1.55
CA GLN A 31 -3.20 0.29 -0.71
C GLN A 31 -3.89 -0.88 0.01
N GLU A 32 -4.18 -1.98 -0.68
CA GLU A 32 -4.84 -3.14 -0.08
C GLU A 32 -3.94 -3.90 0.91
N ILE A 33 -2.69 -4.14 0.56
CA ILE A 33 -1.78 -4.98 1.38
C ILE A 33 -1.26 -4.21 2.60
N TRP A 34 -0.94 -2.92 2.44
CA TRP A 34 -0.22 -2.16 3.47
C TRP A 34 -1.13 -1.15 4.18
N LEU A 35 -1.99 -0.46 3.44
CA LEU A 35 -2.77 0.65 4.01
C LEU A 35 -4.08 0.20 4.66
N SER A 36 -4.89 -0.63 3.98
CA SER A 36 -6.14 -1.18 4.52
C SER A 36 -5.97 -1.82 5.92
N PRO A 37 -4.98 -2.69 6.19
CA PRO A 37 -4.82 -3.25 7.53
C PRO A 37 -4.30 -2.26 8.57
N LEU A 38 -3.74 -1.11 8.16
CA LEU A 38 -3.22 -0.09 9.08
C LEU A 38 -4.33 0.85 9.57
N ILE A 39 -5.20 1.31 8.67
CA ILE A 39 -6.20 2.34 8.96
C ILE A 39 -7.65 1.83 8.95
N GLY A 40 -7.88 0.64 8.39
CA GLY A 40 -9.22 0.08 8.17
C GLY A 40 -9.88 0.55 6.88
N ASP A 41 -10.81 -0.25 6.37
CA ASP A 41 -11.52 0.02 5.12
C ASP A 41 -12.43 1.27 5.22
N ASP A 42 -13.07 1.49 6.38
CA ASP A 42 -13.98 2.63 6.58
C ASP A 42 -13.28 3.99 6.41
N LEU A 43 -12.09 4.17 7.02
CA LEU A 43 -11.31 5.41 6.87
C LEU A 43 -10.69 5.50 5.47
N LEU A 44 -10.30 4.36 4.89
CA LEU A 44 -9.75 4.33 3.54
C LEU A 44 -10.79 4.81 2.52
N ASP A 45 -12.03 4.32 2.62
CA ASP A 45 -13.14 4.68 1.74
C ASP A 45 -13.50 6.17 1.87
N GLU A 46 -13.53 6.71 3.11
CA GLU A 46 -13.74 8.14 3.33
C GLU A 46 -12.64 8.99 2.67
N LEU A 47 -11.37 8.59 2.81
CA LEU A 47 -10.25 9.29 2.18
C LEU A 47 -10.32 9.21 0.66
N GLU A 48 -10.70 8.06 0.11
CA GLU A 48 -10.89 7.87 -1.34
C GLU A 48 -11.97 8.81 -1.89
N GLU A 49 -13.11 8.90 -1.21
CA GLU A 49 -14.24 9.75 -1.60
C GLU A 49 -13.86 11.23 -1.53
N GLN A 50 -13.26 11.67 -0.41
CA GLN A 50 -12.83 13.06 -0.24
C GLN A 50 -11.78 13.50 -1.27
N VAL A 51 -10.85 12.62 -1.64
CA VAL A 51 -9.86 12.90 -2.69
C VAL A 51 -10.54 12.95 -4.07
N LYS A 52 -11.50 12.07 -4.36
CA LYS A 52 -12.27 12.09 -5.62
C LYS A 52 -13.09 13.38 -5.76
N ASP A 53 -13.71 13.83 -4.68
CA ASP A 53 -14.55 15.03 -4.65
C ASP A 53 -13.75 16.34 -4.53
N ASN A 54 -12.41 16.25 -4.44
CA ASN A 54 -11.50 17.39 -4.18
C ASN A 54 -11.88 18.18 -2.91
N ASN A 55 -12.48 17.51 -1.92
CA ASN A 55 -12.95 18.10 -0.68
C ASN A 55 -12.42 17.31 0.53
N VAL A 56 -11.11 17.37 0.73
CA VAL A 56 -10.45 16.71 1.84
C VAL A 56 -10.59 17.56 3.10
N SER A 57 -11.11 16.96 4.17
CA SER A 57 -11.24 17.65 5.45
C SER A 57 -9.85 18.09 5.95
N PRO A 58 -9.72 19.22 6.68
CA PRO A 58 -8.41 19.66 7.18
C PRO A 58 -7.70 18.61 8.02
N THR A 59 -8.47 17.82 8.79
CA THR A 59 -8.00 16.70 9.60
C THR A 59 -7.40 15.59 8.74
N ASN A 60 -8.11 15.19 7.67
CA ASN A 60 -7.67 14.14 6.77
C ASN A 60 -6.50 14.61 5.91
N ALA A 61 -6.48 15.87 5.49
CA ALA A 61 -5.34 16.47 4.78
C ALA A 61 -4.08 16.42 5.65
N ALA A 62 -4.19 16.74 6.94
CA ALA A 62 -3.08 16.66 7.88
C ALA A 62 -2.62 15.21 8.11
N LEU A 63 -3.51 14.21 8.08
CA LEU A 63 -3.09 12.79 8.10
C LEU A 63 -2.29 12.42 6.84
N LEU A 64 -2.73 12.88 5.67
CA LEU A 64 -2.10 12.58 4.39
C LEU A 64 -0.68 13.16 4.31
N THR A 65 -0.50 14.42 4.75
CA THR A 65 0.80 15.12 4.71
C THR A 65 1.62 14.92 5.99
N ASP A 66 1.12 15.39 7.13
CA ASP A 66 1.85 15.49 8.39
C ASP A 66 1.97 14.13 9.07
N GLY A 67 0.92 13.31 8.94
CA GLY A 67 0.91 11.91 9.33
C GLY A 67 1.76 11.00 8.41
N LYS A 68 2.31 11.54 7.31
CA LYS A 68 3.16 10.84 6.34
C LYS A 68 2.48 9.66 5.63
N LEU A 69 1.14 9.63 5.57
CA LEU A 69 0.41 8.53 4.94
C LEU A 69 0.71 8.42 3.43
N TRP A 70 0.84 9.55 2.72
CA TRP A 70 1.26 9.52 1.31
C TRP A 70 2.68 8.99 1.13
N GLN A 71 3.60 9.36 2.03
CA GLN A 71 4.97 8.84 1.99
C GLN A 71 5.00 7.34 2.27
N TYR A 72 4.26 6.88 3.27
CA TYR A 72 4.10 5.46 3.57
C TYR A 72 3.61 4.67 2.34
N LEU A 73 2.53 5.14 1.71
CA LEU A 73 1.96 4.48 0.53
C LEU A 73 2.93 4.52 -0.67
N ALA A 74 3.65 5.61 -0.87
CA ALA A 74 4.63 5.74 -1.95
C ALA A 74 5.76 4.70 -1.81
N PHE A 75 6.30 4.53 -0.61
CA PHE A 75 7.34 3.53 -0.32
C PHE A 75 6.80 2.09 -0.40
N ALA A 76 5.58 1.84 0.11
CA ALA A 76 4.92 0.54 -0.02
C ALA A 76 4.68 0.16 -1.48
N THR A 77 4.27 1.11 -2.32
CA THR A 77 4.10 0.90 -3.77
C THR A 77 5.43 0.54 -4.44
N CYS A 78 6.52 1.24 -4.11
CA CYS A 78 7.84 0.90 -4.64
C CYS A 78 8.28 -0.50 -4.22
N LEU A 79 7.97 -0.91 -2.99
CA LEU A 79 8.29 -2.24 -2.47
C LEU A 79 7.55 -3.34 -3.25
N GLU A 80 6.24 -3.19 -3.48
CA GLU A 80 5.44 -4.14 -4.24
C GLU A 80 5.77 -4.16 -5.75
N GLY A 81 6.13 -3.00 -6.30
CA GLY A 81 6.52 -2.89 -7.71
C GLY A 81 7.93 -3.39 -8.01
N LEU A 82 8.84 -3.38 -7.02
CA LEU A 82 10.27 -3.68 -7.19
C LEU A 82 10.57 -4.96 -8.01
N PRO A 83 10.00 -6.14 -7.70
CA PRO A 83 10.33 -7.37 -8.44
C PRO A 83 9.93 -7.32 -9.92
N PHE A 84 8.85 -6.61 -10.23
CA PHE A 84 8.27 -6.52 -11.59
C PHE A 84 8.85 -5.38 -12.42
N ILE A 85 9.45 -4.39 -11.75
CA ILE A 85 10.31 -3.40 -12.40
C ILE A 85 11.66 -4.04 -12.73
N TRP A 86 12.17 -4.93 -11.88
CA TRP A 86 13.42 -5.65 -12.16
C TRP A 86 13.27 -6.74 -13.23
N SER A 87 12.16 -7.47 -13.21
CA SER A 87 11.83 -8.52 -14.16
C SER A 87 10.55 -8.21 -14.92
N HIS A 88 10.66 -8.02 -16.23
CA HIS A 88 9.54 -7.66 -17.09
C HIS A 88 8.94 -8.90 -17.73
N PHE A 89 7.62 -9.06 -17.58
CA PHE A 89 6.83 -10.03 -18.33
C PHE A 89 6.60 -9.54 -19.76
N SER A 90 6.90 -10.38 -20.74
CA SER A 90 6.51 -10.21 -22.14
C SER A 90 5.74 -11.44 -22.62
N GLU A 91 5.07 -11.32 -23.76
CA GLU A 91 4.32 -12.42 -24.37
C GLU A 91 5.18 -13.67 -24.62
N THR A 92 6.49 -13.47 -24.78
CA THR A 92 7.46 -14.51 -25.10
C THR A 92 8.23 -15.04 -23.88
N GLY A 93 8.02 -14.50 -22.68
CA GLY A 93 8.70 -14.95 -21.46
C GLY A 93 9.00 -13.83 -20.47
N ILE A 94 9.92 -14.10 -19.54
CA ILE A 94 10.38 -13.14 -18.53
C ILE A 94 11.77 -12.64 -18.93
N SER A 95 11.93 -11.32 -18.99
CA SER A 95 13.21 -10.67 -19.30
C SER A 95 13.71 -9.86 -18.11
N LEU A 96 15.02 -9.80 -17.93
CA LEU A 96 15.64 -8.90 -16.95
C LEU A 96 15.94 -7.57 -17.61
N GLY A 97 15.59 -6.48 -16.95
CA GLY A 97 15.91 -5.13 -17.43
C GLY A 97 17.42 -4.97 -17.61
N LYS A 98 17.85 -4.81 -18.87
CA LYS A 98 19.21 -4.40 -19.23
C LYS A 98 19.10 -3.13 -20.03
N SER A 99 19.83 -2.10 -19.63
CA SER A 99 20.01 -0.93 -20.50
C SER A 99 21.30 -1.13 -21.29
N ASP A 100 21.33 -0.69 -22.54
CA ASP A 100 22.51 -0.84 -23.42
C ASP A 100 23.81 -0.23 -22.86
N ASN A 101 23.72 0.67 -21.87
CA ASN A 101 24.85 1.37 -21.27
C ASN A 101 25.06 1.06 -19.77
N SER A 102 24.37 0.08 -19.19
CA SER A 102 24.59 -0.26 -17.77
C SER A 102 24.40 -1.74 -17.46
N ASP A 103 25.19 -2.21 -16.50
CA ASP A 103 25.07 -3.57 -15.97
C ASP A 103 23.74 -3.73 -15.23
N SER A 104 23.03 -4.83 -15.50
CA SER A 104 21.81 -5.18 -14.78
C SER A 104 22.11 -5.43 -13.30
N ILE A 105 21.28 -4.85 -12.43
CA ILE A 105 21.25 -5.10 -10.98
C ILE A 105 21.22 -6.60 -10.70
N THR A 106 22.12 -7.07 -9.83
CA THR A 106 22.15 -8.48 -9.43
C THR A 106 21.03 -8.78 -8.43
N LEU A 107 20.67 -10.06 -8.28
CA LEU A 107 19.68 -10.46 -7.28
C LEU A 107 20.07 -10.03 -5.85
N LYS A 108 21.37 -10.01 -5.52
CA LYS A 108 21.85 -9.56 -4.21
C LYS A 108 21.57 -8.08 -3.98
N ASP A 109 21.80 -7.26 -5.00
CA ASP A 109 21.52 -5.82 -4.95
C ASP A 109 20.01 -5.57 -4.82
N LEU A 110 19.19 -6.34 -5.56
CA LEU A 110 17.75 -6.28 -5.45
C LEU A 110 17.26 -6.60 -4.02
N THR A 111 17.76 -7.67 -3.42
CA THR A 111 17.42 -8.03 -2.03
C THR A 111 17.86 -6.94 -1.04
N TYR A 112 19.01 -6.31 -1.26
CA TYR A 112 19.45 -5.18 -0.44
C TYR A 112 18.48 -3.99 -0.54
N ILE A 113 18.06 -3.63 -1.76
CA ILE A 113 17.09 -2.56 -2.01
C ILE A 113 15.74 -2.90 -1.35
N GLU A 114 15.24 -4.13 -1.53
CA GLU A 114 13.99 -4.58 -0.93
C GLU A 114 14.02 -4.44 0.60
N GLN A 115 15.11 -4.90 1.24
CA GLN A 115 15.27 -4.78 2.69
C GLN A 115 15.36 -3.32 3.15
N HIS A 116 15.97 -2.45 2.36
CA HIS A 116 16.05 -1.03 2.66
C HIS A 116 14.69 -0.34 2.53
N LEU A 117 13.94 -0.64 1.47
CA LEU A 117 12.57 -0.17 1.29
C LEU A 117 11.66 -0.66 2.41
N ARG A 118 11.69 -1.96 2.74
CA ARG A 118 10.88 -2.55 3.81
C ARG A 118 11.14 -1.89 5.16
N ARG A 119 12.40 -1.64 5.53
CA ARG A 119 12.75 -0.93 6.77
C ARG A 119 12.15 0.48 6.82
N GLN A 120 12.20 1.22 5.72
CA GLN A 120 11.60 2.56 5.65
C GLN A 120 10.07 2.51 5.70
N THR A 121 9.46 1.55 5.01
CA THR A 121 8.01 1.33 5.04
C THR A 121 7.53 1.01 6.46
N GLU A 122 8.21 0.15 7.21
CA GLU A 122 7.84 -0.14 8.61
C GLU A 122 8.02 1.08 9.53
N PHE A 123 9.11 1.84 9.37
CA PHE A 123 9.29 3.08 10.14
C PHE A 123 8.17 4.11 9.87
N LEU A 124 7.76 4.23 8.61
CA LEU A 124 6.66 5.11 8.21
C LEU A 124 5.31 4.60 8.72
N LYS A 125 5.09 3.28 8.71
CA LYS A 125 3.91 2.64 9.30
C LYS A 125 3.76 3.00 10.77
N ASP A 126 4.83 2.88 11.56
CA ASP A 126 4.83 3.24 12.97
C ASP A 126 4.56 4.74 13.18
N SER A 127 5.09 5.58 12.29
CA SER A 127 4.85 7.03 12.32
C SER A 127 3.37 7.37 12.06
N VAL A 128 2.75 6.75 11.06
CA VAL A 128 1.33 6.91 10.73
C VAL A 128 0.46 6.40 11.89
N LYS A 129 0.77 5.20 12.41
CA LYS A 129 0.06 4.60 13.56
C LYS A 129 0.11 5.54 14.77
N LYS A 130 1.30 6.06 15.10
CA LYS A 130 1.48 7.02 16.20
C LYS A 130 0.66 8.29 15.99
N TYR A 131 0.68 8.86 14.77
CA TYR A 131 -0.07 10.09 14.47
C TYR A 131 -1.58 9.92 14.70
N ILE A 132 -2.14 8.78 14.29
CA ILE A 132 -3.54 8.42 14.48
C ILE A 132 -3.85 8.19 15.96
N CYS A 133 -2.99 7.47 16.69
CA CYS A 133 -3.14 7.21 18.12
C CYS A 133 -3.07 8.47 19.00
N GLU A 134 -2.31 9.49 18.60
CA GLU A 134 -2.25 10.77 19.31
C GLU A 134 -3.54 11.61 19.16
N ARG A 135 -4.40 11.28 18.18
CA ARG A 135 -5.61 12.05 17.84
C ARG A 135 -6.84 11.14 17.70
N PRO A 136 -7.24 10.40 18.75
CA PRO A 136 -8.34 9.43 18.66
C PRO A 136 -9.69 10.10 18.37
N SER A 137 -9.93 11.32 18.86
CA SER A 137 -11.15 12.08 18.58
C SER A 137 -11.27 12.52 17.12
N ALA A 138 -10.14 12.65 16.42
CA ALA A 138 -10.09 13.05 15.02
C ALA A 138 -10.31 11.88 14.07
N PHE A 139 -9.99 10.65 14.50
CA PHE A 139 -10.09 9.43 13.70
C PHE A 139 -10.93 8.34 14.40
N PRO A 140 -12.23 8.57 14.62
CA PRO A 140 -13.09 7.62 15.32
C PRO A 140 -13.36 6.32 14.53
N LEU A 141 -13.12 6.33 13.22
CA LEU A 141 -13.31 5.17 12.33
C LEU A 141 -12.17 4.14 12.43
N VAL A 142 -11.02 4.52 12.99
CA VAL A 142 -9.88 3.60 13.14
C VAL A 142 -10.06 2.78 14.41
N CYS A 143 -10.14 1.46 14.28
CA CYS A 143 -10.12 0.56 15.44
C CYS A 143 -8.69 0.48 15.98
N GLN A 144 -8.38 1.30 16.98
CA GLN A 144 -7.03 1.45 17.52
C GLN A 144 -6.62 0.38 18.53
N CYS A 145 -7.44 -0.65 18.75
CA CYS A 145 -7.21 -1.59 19.84
C CYS A 145 -6.95 -3.03 19.37
N GLU A 146 -5.78 -3.55 19.75
CA GLU A 146 -5.49 -4.99 19.89
C GLU A 146 -6.12 -5.56 21.17
N CYS A 147 -7.28 -5.05 21.61
CA CYS A 147 -7.94 -5.56 22.80
C CYS A 147 -9.03 -6.56 22.42
N GLU A 148 -9.03 -7.71 23.09
CA GLU A 148 -10.13 -8.69 23.05
C GLU A 148 -11.43 -8.17 23.69
N CYS A 149 -11.47 -6.92 24.15
CA CYS A 149 -12.68 -6.33 24.70
C CYS A 149 -13.43 -5.53 23.62
N GLY A 150 -14.56 -6.08 23.18
CA GLY A 150 -15.48 -5.49 22.20
C GLY A 150 -16.18 -4.20 22.65
N SER A 151 -15.56 -3.37 23.50
CA SER A 151 -16.11 -2.11 24.01
C SER A 151 -15.36 -0.87 23.54
N CYS A 152 -14.22 -1.00 22.85
CA CYS A 152 -13.39 0.14 22.43
C CYS A 152 -13.57 0.53 20.95
N CYS A 153 -14.13 -0.35 20.12
CA CYS A 153 -14.50 -0.04 18.74
C CYS A 153 -16.01 0.04 18.64
N GLY A 154 -16.52 1.21 18.23
CA GLY A 154 -17.87 1.28 17.69
C GLY A 154 -18.01 0.19 16.62
N SER A 155 -19.18 -0.43 16.54
CA SER A 155 -19.51 -1.67 15.83
C SER A 155 -19.22 -1.73 14.31
N LYS A 156 -18.42 -0.81 13.76
CA LYS A 156 -18.20 -0.59 12.34
C LYS A 156 -16.80 -0.98 11.84
N ALA A 157 -15.75 -0.79 12.64
CA ALA A 157 -14.40 -0.99 12.14
C ALA A 157 -14.02 -2.48 12.09
N LYS A 158 -14.20 -3.10 10.91
CA LYS A 158 -13.73 -4.46 10.63
C LYS A 158 -12.25 -4.43 10.29
N LEU A 159 -11.40 -4.88 11.21
CA LEU A 159 -9.99 -5.15 10.89
C LEU A 159 -9.92 -6.37 9.95
N ARG A 160 -9.54 -6.16 8.68
CA ARG A 160 -9.15 -7.26 7.80
C ARG A 160 -7.75 -7.71 8.21
N HIS A 161 -7.65 -8.91 8.78
CA HIS A 161 -6.37 -9.61 8.78
C HIS A 161 -6.14 -10.10 7.34
N PRO A 162 -5.12 -9.61 6.61
CA PRO A 162 -4.77 -10.23 5.33
C PRO A 162 -4.41 -11.68 5.65
N ASN A 163 -5.28 -12.62 5.27
CA ASN A 163 -4.96 -14.02 5.32
C ASN A 163 -4.38 -14.38 3.95
N PRO A 164 -3.04 -14.41 3.79
CA PRO A 164 -2.40 -14.77 2.52
C PRO A 164 -2.75 -16.20 2.06
N TYR A 165 -3.33 -17.04 2.94
CA TYR A 165 -3.79 -18.39 2.62
C TYR A 165 -5.28 -18.49 2.24
N LEU A 166 -6.05 -17.40 2.27
CA LEU A 166 -7.49 -17.46 1.96
C LEU A 166 -7.75 -17.82 0.48
N GLN A 167 -6.84 -17.48 -0.43
CA GLN A 167 -6.91 -17.88 -1.84
C GLN A 167 -6.59 -19.37 -2.04
N LEU A 168 -5.71 -19.96 -1.22
CA LEU A 168 -5.30 -21.36 -1.33
C LEU A 168 -6.37 -22.35 -0.86
N TYR A 169 -7.25 -21.92 0.05
CA TYR A 169 -8.36 -22.73 0.57
C TYR A 169 -9.74 -22.29 0.08
N SER A 170 -9.82 -21.39 -0.92
CA SER A 170 -11.09 -21.17 -1.61
C SER A 170 -11.53 -22.50 -2.22
N THR A 171 -12.56 -23.06 -1.59
CA THR A 171 -13.15 -24.39 -1.76
C THR A 171 -12.88 -25.04 -3.11
N ARG A 172 -12.46 -26.33 -3.09
CA ARG A 172 -12.47 -27.22 -4.27
C ARG A 172 -13.66 -26.86 -5.15
N ARG A 173 -13.43 -26.50 -6.42
CA ARG A 173 -14.51 -26.45 -7.41
C ARG A 173 -15.24 -27.78 -7.27
N LYS A 174 -16.48 -27.76 -6.81
CA LYS A 174 -17.35 -28.92 -6.97
C LYS A 174 -17.33 -29.15 -8.48
N CYS A 175 -16.87 -30.32 -8.91
CA CYS A 175 -17.10 -30.80 -10.26
C CYS A 175 -18.62 -30.74 -10.45
N THR A 176 -19.12 -29.68 -11.05
CA THR A 176 -20.49 -29.64 -11.53
C THR A 176 -20.52 -30.56 -12.74
N ASP A 177 -21.31 -31.61 -12.58
CA ASP A 177 -21.51 -32.71 -13.52
C ASP A 177 -21.54 -32.25 -14.98
N LEU A 178 -20.63 -32.81 -15.78
CA LEU A 178 -20.85 -32.98 -17.21
C LEU A 178 -21.94 -34.03 -17.36
N LYS A 179 -23.16 -33.59 -17.62
CA LYS A 179 -24.21 -34.40 -18.26
C LYS A 179 -24.43 -33.87 -19.67
#